data_AF-A0A2M8ITC5-F1
#
_entry.id   AF-A0A2M8ITC5-F1
#
_cell.length_a   1.000
_cell.length_b   1.000
_cell.length_c   1.000
_cell.angle_alpha   90.00
_cell.angle_beta   90.00
_cell.angle_gamma   90.00
#
_symmetry.space_group_name_H-M   'P 1'
#
loop_
_entity.id
_entity.type
_entity.pdbx_description
1 polymer ?
#
loop_
_entity_poly.entity_id
_entity_poly.type
_entity_poly.pdbx_seq_one_letter_code
_entity_poly.pdbx_strand_id
1 'polypeptide(L)'
;AQLRRGAKTRAVTEPVSALVAACATLGLTRLAILSPYVAAVSERLRAVLAGQGIETPVFGSFEESEEARVARFAPESIHAAAVDLVRTGGVDGLFLSCTNLDTLDIIAPLEAETGLPVLSSNLVLAWHLGRLAGVALRDLPAGARLAKACRIPA
;
A
#
# COMPACT_ATOMS: atom_id res chain seq x y z
N ALA A 1 19.79 4.27 4.01
CA ALA A 1 18.89 4.64 5.12
C ALA A 1 19.71 5.09 6.33
N GLN A 2 19.50 6.32 6.81
CA GLN A 2 20.23 6.92 7.96
C GLN A 2 20.14 6.06 9.24
N LEU A 3 19.06 5.29 9.40
CA LEU A 3 18.83 4.38 10.56
C LEU A 3 19.97 3.37 10.79
N ARG A 4 20.61 2.84 9.74
CA ARG A 4 21.73 1.88 9.90
C ARG A 4 22.98 2.51 10.55
N ARG A 5 23.09 3.85 10.53
CA ARG A 5 24.19 4.56 11.19
C ARG A 5 23.94 4.74 12.69
N GLY A 6 22.68 4.73 13.13
CA GLY A 6 22.29 4.97 14.53
C GLY A 6 21.90 3.71 15.33
N ALA A 7 21.66 2.58 14.68
CA ALA A 7 21.25 1.35 15.35
C ALA A 7 21.89 0.10 14.73
N LYS A 8 22.36 -0.84 15.57
CA LYS A 8 22.76 -2.18 15.14
C LYS A 8 21.51 -3.01 14.85
N THR A 9 21.18 -3.17 13.58
CA THR A 9 20.03 -3.98 13.13
C THR A 9 20.40 -4.81 11.90
N ARG A 10 19.77 -5.98 11.77
CA ARG A 10 19.94 -6.88 10.61
C ARG A 10 19.29 -6.31 9.34
N ALA A 11 18.18 -5.59 9.49
CA ALA A 11 17.40 -5.05 8.38
C ALA A 11 16.74 -3.72 8.74
N VAL A 12 16.39 -2.95 7.71
CA VAL A 12 15.64 -1.70 7.82
C VAL A 12 14.61 -1.71 6.71
N THR A 13 13.38 -1.33 7.03
CA THR A 13 12.30 -1.13 6.06
C THR A 13 11.54 0.14 6.42
N GLU A 14 10.86 0.69 5.42
CA GLU A 14 9.89 1.77 5.53
C GLU A 14 8.77 1.54 4.48
N PRO A 15 7.61 2.22 4.56
CA PRO A 15 6.46 1.96 3.70
C PRO A 15 6.73 1.88 2.19
N VAL A 16 7.57 2.74 1.62
CA VAL A 16 7.88 2.78 0.19
C VAL A 16 8.70 1.57 -0.24
N SER A 17 9.78 1.24 0.48
CA SER A 17 10.58 0.04 0.24
C SER A 17 9.78 -1.25 0.41
N ALA A 18 8.84 -1.26 1.36
CA ALA A 18 7.89 -2.35 1.56
C ALA A 18 6.90 -2.46 0.40
N LEU A 19 6.37 -1.33 -0.09
CA LEU A 19 5.51 -1.29 -1.27
C LEU A 19 6.23 -1.80 -2.51
N VAL A 20 7.46 -1.37 -2.75
CA VAL A 20 8.28 -1.83 -3.89
C VAL A 20 8.49 -3.35 -3.81
N ALA A 21 8.83 -3.88 -2.64
CA ALA A 21 8.99 -5.32 -2.43
C ALA A 21 7.67 -6.09 -2.63
N ALA A 22 6.54 -5.52 -2.20
CA ALA A 22 5.21 -6.09 -2.40
C ALA A 22 4.83 -6.12 -3.89
N CYS A 23 5.08 -5.03 -4.63
CA CYS A 23 4.84 -4.98 -6.07
C CYS A 23 5.67 -6.01 -6.82
N ALA A 24 6.97 -6.11 -6.51
CA ALA A 24 7.85 -7.13 -7.09
C ALA A 24 7.37 -8.56 -6.80
N THR A 25 6.85 -8.81 -5.60
CA THR A 25 6.31 -10.13 -5.21
C THR A 25 5.04 -10.49 -5.98
N LEU A 26 4.21 -9.49 -6.28
CA LEU A 26 2.92 -9.66 -6.96
C LEU A 26 3.00 -9.47 -8.48
N GLY A 27 4.15 -9.04 -9.01
CA GLY A 27 4.32 -8.71 -10.42
C GLY A 27 3.60 -7.43 -10.86
N LEU A 28 3.40 -6.48 -9.93
CA LEU A 28 2.70 -5.22 -10.21
C LEU A 28 3.67 -4.18 -10.78
N THR A 29 3.21 -3.49 -11.83
CA THR A 29 3.98 -2.47 -12.54
C THR A 29 3.20 -1.17 -12.74
N ARG A 30 1.89 -1.15 -12.51
CA ARG A 30 1.01 -0.01 -12.77
C ARG A 30 -0.03 0.15 -11.66
N LEU A 31 0.23 1.03 -10.69
CA LEU A 31 -0.66 1.22 -9.55
C LEU A 31 -1.63 2.39 -9.73
N ALA A 32 -2.89 2.19 -9.32
CA ALA A 32 -3.74 3.29 -8.87
C ALA A 32 -3.33 3.68 -7.45
N ILE A 33 -3.20 4.97 -7.16
CA ILE A 33 -2.90 5.46 -5.80
C ILE A 33 -4.07 6.30 -5.29
N LEU A 34 -4.66 5.87 -4.18
CA LEU A 34 -5.59 6.69 -3.39
C LEU A 34 -4.86 7.20 -2.14
N SER A 35 -4.80 8.52 -1.96
CA SER A 35 -4.11 9.17 -0.84
C SER A 35 -5.06 10.14 -0.13
N PRO A 36 -4.96 10.35 1.19
CA PRO A 36 -5.70 11.43 1.83
C PRO A 36 -5.03 12.78 1.58
N TYR A 37 -3.72 12.81 1.29
CA TYR A 37 -2.93 14.02 1.25
C TYR A 37 -3.01 14.76 -0.08
N VAL A 38 -2.79 16.07 0.00
CA VAL A 38 -2.62 16.97 -1.14
C VAL A 38 -1.58 16.45 -2.15
N ALA A 39 -1.79 16.78 -3.43
CA ALA A 39 -1.05 16.23 -4.57
C ALA A 39 0.49 16.28 -4.43
N ALA A 40 1.04 17.34 -3.81
CA ALA A 40 2.48 17.54 -3.67
C ALA A 40 3.21 16.44 -2.86
N VAL A 41 2.57 15.87 -1.84
CA VAL A 41 3.14 14.74 -1.08
C VAL A 41 3.16 13.48 -1.94
N SER A 42 2.12 13.32 -2.75
CA SER A 42 1.92 12.17 -3.61
C SER A 42 2.87 12.20 -4.83
N GLU A 43 3.26 13.36 -5.34
CA GLU A 43 4.24 13.48 -6.43
C GLU A 43 5.60 12.87 -6.09
N ARG A 44 6.10 13.08 -4.87
CA ARG A 44 7.38 12.50 -4.44
C ARG A 44 7.30 10.97 -4.39
N LEU A 45 6.21 10.43 -3.84
CA LEU A 45 5.98 8.98 -3.82
C LEU A 45 5.95 8.42 -5.24
N ARG A 46 5.20 9.06 -6.14
CA ARG A 46 5.07 8.63 -7.55
C ARG A 46 6.42 8.67 -8.28
N ALA A 47 7.23 9.70 -8.06
CA ALA A 47 8.58 9.79 -8.62
C ALA A 47 9.50 8.68 -8.11
N VAL A 48 9.46 8.37 -6.81
CA VAL A 48 10.25 7.27 -6.24
C VAL A 48 9.80 5.93 -6.83
N LEU A 49 8.50 5.68 -6.94
CA LEU A 49 7.95 4.45 -7.53
C LEU A 49 8.30 4.32 -9.01
N ALA A 50 8.22 5.41 -9.78
CA ALA A 50 8.63 5.43 -11.18
C ALA A 50 10.12 5.08 -11.34
N GLY A 51 10.99 5.59 -10.46
CA GLY A 51 12.40 5.22 -10.40
C GLY A 51 12.67 3.76 -10.01
N GLN A 52 11.65 3.02 -9.57
CA GLN A 52 11.67 1.58 -9.30
C GLN A 52 10.93 0.77 -10.37
N GLY A 53 10.53 1.39 -11.49
CA GLY A 53 9.80 0.74 -12.58
C GLY A 53 8.31 0.51 -12.30
N ILE A 54 7.74 1.20 -11.31
CA ILE A 54 6.32 1.12 -10.97
C ILE A 54 5.65 2.42 -11.41
N GLU A 55 4.84 2.36 -12.47
CA GLU A 55 4.07 3.48 -12.95
C GLU A 55 2.84 3.73 -12.08
N THR A 56 2.41 4.99 -12.02
CA THR A 56 1.24 5.41 -11.24
C THR A 56 0.31 6.26 -12.11
N PRO A 57 -0.28 5.67 -13.17
CA PRO A 57 -1.04 6.41 -14.18
C PRO A 57 -2.34 6.99 -13.63
N VAL A 58 -2.87 6.43 -12.54
CA VAL A 58 -4.13 6.82 -11.92
C VAL A 58 -3.86 7.25 -10.48
N PHE A 59 -4.33 8.44 -10.12
CA PHE A 59 -4.15 9.02 -8.80
C PHE A 59 -5.42 9.74 -8.35
N GLY A 60 -5.81 9.52 -7.09
CA GLY A 60 -6.93 10.18 -6.44
C GLY A 60 -6.54 10.68 -5.06
N SER A 61 -7.12 11.81 -4.65
CA SER A 61 -6.92 12.36 -3.31
C SER A 61 -8.22 12.88 -2.70
N PHE A 62 -8.32 12.78 -1.37
CA PHE A 62 -9.36 13.47 -0.59
C PHE A 62 -9.02 14.93 -0.28
N GLU A 63 -7.80 15.38 -0.64
CA GLU A 63 -7.28 16.74 -0.39
C GLU A 63 -7.38 17.19 1.08
N GLU A 64 -7.27 16.23 2.01
CA GLU A 64 -7.37 16.48 3.44
C GLU A 64 -5.97 16.68 4.04
N SER A 65 -5.81 17.80 4.74
CA SER A 65 -4.55 18.18 5.38
C SER A 65 -4.53 17.91 6.89
N GLU A 66 -5.70 17.74 7.52
CA GLU A 66 -5.83 17.46 8.95
C GLU A 66 -5.79 15.95 9.23
N GLU A 67 -4.68 15.45 9.80
CA GLU A 67 -4.51 14.02 10.13
C GLU A 67 -5.64 13.45 11.00
N ALA A 68 -6.17 14.24 11.94
CA ALA A 68 -7.27 13.82 12.81
C ALA A 68 -8.58 13.54 12.05
N ARG A 69 -8.78 14.15 10.88
CA ARG A 69 -9.94 13.90 10.00
C ARG A 69 -9.71 12.68 9.11
N VAL A 70 -8.47 12.49 8.63
CA VAL A 70 -8.07 11.31 7.86
C VAL A 70 -8.37 10.01 8.60
N ALA A 71 -8.06 9.95 9.90
CA ALA A 71 -8.35 8.78 10.74
C ALA A 71 -9.85 8.53 10.99
N ARG A 72 -10.72 9.51 10.69
CA ARG A 72 -12.16 9.43 10.89
C ARG A 72 -12.94 9.22 9.59
N PHE A 73 -12.25 9.06 8.47
CA PHE A 73 -12.90 8.70 7.22
C PHE A 73 -13.62 7.37 7.38
N ALA A 74 -14.90 7.35 7.02
CA ALA A 74 -15.68 6.13 7.03
C ALA A 74 -15.04 5.14 6.04
N PRO A 75 -14.82 3.87 6.44
CA PRO A 75 -14.27 2.86 5.55
C PRO A 75 -15.03 2.73 4.23
N GLU A 76 -16.35 2.93 4.24
CA GLU A 76 -17.22 2.93 3.06
C GLU A 76 -16.90 4.06 2.09
N SER A 77 -16.55 5.25 2.59
CA SER A 77 -16.13 6.38 1.74
C SER A 77 -14.79 6.12 1.07
N ILE A 78 -13.84 5.51 1.80
CA ILE A 78 -12.55 5.10 1.24
C ILE A 78 -12.77 4.02 0.17
N HIS A 79 -13.65 3.06 0.45
CA HIS A 79 -14.01 1.98 -0.46
C HIS A 79 -14.61 2.52 -1.76
N ALA A 80 -15.62 3.39 -1.68
CA ALA A 80 -16.26 3.98 -2.86
C ALA A 80 -15.26 4.75 -3.73
N ALA A 81 -14.44 5.61 -3.11
CA ALA A 81 -13.40 6.37 -3.82
C ALA A 81 -12.36 5.46 -4.49
N ALA A 82 -11.97 4.36 -3.83
CA ALA A 82 -11.06 3.37 -4.38
C ALA A 82 -11.64 2.66 -5.62
N VAL A 83 -12.92 2.26 -5.56
CA VAL A 83 -13.61 1.64 -6.71
C VAL A 83 -13.68 2.60 -7.89
N ASP A 84 -14.11 3.85 -7.65
CA ASP A 84 -14.21 4.85 -8.71
C ASP A 84 -12.85 5.18 -9.32
N LEU A 85 -11.80 5.22 -8.50
CA LEU A 85 -10.45 5.41 -8.98
C LEU A 85 -10.00 4.30 -9.93
N VAL A 86 -10.20 3.04 -9.53
CA VAL A 86 -9.84 1.86 -10.33
C VAL A 86 -10.61 1.80 -11.66
N ARG A 87 -11.86 2.29 -11.71
CA ARG A 87 -12.66 2.36 -12.94
C ARG A 87 -12.04 3.21 -14.05
N THR A 88 -11.10 4.10 -13.72
CA THR A 88 -10.29 4.82 -14.72
C THR A 88 -9.51 3.87 -15.63
N GLY A 89 -9.16 2.68 -15.13
CA GLY A 89 -8.50 1.62 -15.90
C GLY A 89 -6.99 1.82 -16.08
N GLY A 90 -6.36 0.87 -16.78
CA GLY A 90 -4.93 0.94 -17.10
C GLY A 90 -3.99 0.71 -15.92
N VAL A 91 -4.45 0.00 -14.88
CA VAL A 91 -3.69 -0.35 -13.67
C VAL A 91 -3.78 -1.86 -13.39
N ASP A 92 -2.78 -2.41 -12.72
CA ASP A 92 -2.70 -3.81 -12.32
C ASP A 92 -2.82 -4.00 -10.79
N GLY A 93 -2.87 -2.91 -10.02
CA GLY A 93 -3.13 -2.94 -8.58
C GLY A 93 -3.59 -1.59 -8.02
N LEU A 94 -4.12 -1.61 -6.79
CA LEU A 94 -4.52 -0.41 -6.04
C LEU A 94 -3.65 -0.26 -4.80
N PHE A 95 -3.18 0.96 -4.53
CA PHE A 95 -2.47 1.31 -3.30
C PHE A 95 -3.21 2.41 -2.51
N LEU A 96 -3.61 2.06 -1.30
CA LEU A 96 -4.19 2.94 -0.29
C LEU A 96 -3.05 3.57 0.53
N SER A 97 -2.64 4.77 0.13
CA SER A 97 -1.47 5.47 0.63
C SER A 97 -1.79 6.30 1.85
N CYS A 98 -1.57 5.77 3.05
CA CYS A 98 -1.36 6.49 4.33
C CYS A 98 -1.38 5.44 5.45
N THR A 99 -0.55 5.61 6.48
CA THR A 99 -0.61 4.73 7.68
C THR A 99 -1.75 5.08 8.62
N ASN A 100 -2.38 6.25 8.44
CA ASN A 100 -3.46 6.77 9.27
C ASN A 100 -4.86 6.49 8.70
N LEU A 101 -4.96 5.83 7.55
CA LEU A 101 -6.23 5.36 7.01
C LEU A 101 -6.56 3.98 7.59
N ASP A 102 -7.75 3.84 8.16
CA ASP A 102 -8.27 2.54 8.58
C ASP A 102 -8.75 1.76 7.35
N THR A 103 -7.88 0.89 6.84
CA THR A 103 -8.05 0.23 5.53
C THR A 103 -8.10 -1.28 5.62
N LEU A 104 -7.80 -1.87 6.78
CA LEU A 104 -7.57 -3.31 6.87
C LEU A 104 -8.83 -4.12 6.52
N ASP A 105 -9.99 -3.66 7.01
CA ASP A 105 -11.26 -4.37 6.82
C ASP A 105 -11.85 -4.20 5.41
N ILE A 106 -11.43 -3.18 4.66
CA ILE A 106 -11.92 -2.92 3.30
C ILE A 106 -11.06 -3.51 2.20
N ILE A 107 -9.85 -4.03 2.52
CA ILE A 107 -8.95 -4.61 1.51
C ILE A 107 -9.59 -5.81 0.82
N ALA A 108 -10.10 -6.79 1.58
CA ALA A 108 -10.68 -8.00 0.98
C ALA A 108 -11.96 -7.71 0.18
N PRO A 109 -12.92 -6.87 0.66
CA PRO A 109 -14.02 -6.38 -0.16
C PRO A 109 -13.58 -5.68 -1.45
N LEU A 110 -12.58 -4.78 -1.38
CA LEU A 110 -12.06 -4.10 -2.57
C LEU A 110 -11.43 -5.06 -3.58
N GLU A 111 -10.66 -6.06 -3.13
CA GLU A 111 -10.09 -7.06 -4.03
C GLU A 111 -11.17 -7.91 -4.71
N ALA A 112 -12.26 -8.21 -3.98
CA ALA A 112 -13.38 -8.97 -4.51
C ALA A 112 -14.19 -8.17 -5.55
N GLU A 113 -14.42 -6.88 -5.30
CA GLU A 113 -15.17 -6.01 -6.21
C GLU A 113 -14.35 -5.58 -7.43
N THR A 114 -13.11 -5.16 -7.23
CA THR A 114 -12.26 -4.65 -8.32
C THR A 114 -11.56 -5.74 -9.12
N GLY A 115 -11.40 -6.94 -8.54
CA GLY A 115 -10.62 -8.03 -9.13
C GLY A 115 -9.10 -7.79 -9.13
N LEU A 116 -8.63 -6.66 -8.60
CA LEU A 116 -7.21 -6.29 -8.53
C LEU A 116 -6.63 -6.56 -7.13
N PRO A 117 -5.32 -6.79 -6.99
CA PRO A 117 -4.64 -6.75 -5.69
C PRO A 117 -4.74 -5.36 -5.06
N VAL A 118 -5.04 -5.32 -3.75
CA VAL A 118 -5.15 -4.08 -2.98
C VAL A 118 -4.09 -4.06 -1.89
N LEU A 119 -3.30 -2.99 -1.90
CA LEU A 119 -2.20 -2.74 -0.98
C LEU A 119 -2.52 -1.53 -0.11
N SER A 120 -2.04 -1.52 1.14
CA SER A 120 -2.04 -0.32 1.99
C SER A 120 -0.69 -0.13 2.66
N SER A 121 -0.36 1.09 3.07
CA SER A 121 0.90 1.37 3.77
C SER A 121 1.11 0.48 4.99
N ASN A 122 0.05 0.25 5.77
CA ASN A 122 0.08 -0.61 6.96
C ASN A 122 0.27 -2.08 6.58
N LEU A 123 -0.44 -2.57 5.56
CA LEU A 123 -0.35 -3.95 5.11
C LEU A 123 1.04 -4.29 4.56
N VAL A 124 1.56 -3.47 3.63
CA VAL A 124 2.87 -3.75 3.00
C VAL A 124 4.00 -3.67 4.01
N LEU A 125 3.93 -2.70 4.94
CA LEU A 125 4.93 -2.54 5.99
C LEU A 125 4.94 -3.73 6.95
N ALA A 126 3.77 -4.14 7.45
CA ALA A 126 3.64 -5.31 8.31
C ALA A 126 4.18 -6.57 7.59
N TRP A 127 3.74 -6.81 6.35
CA TRP A 127 4.21 -7.92 5.53
C TRP A 127 5.74 -7.93 5.34
N HIS A 128 6.33 -6.78 5.02
CA HIS A 128 7.78 -6.70 4.78
C HIS A 128 8.59 -6.88 6.07
N LEU A 129 8.10 -6.33 7.19
CA LEU A 129 8.68 -6.58 8.52
C LEU A 129 8.67 -8.07 8.87
N GLY A 130 7.53 -8.75 8.67
CA GLY A 130 7.41 -10.19 8.87
C GLY A 130 8.44 -10.98 8.03
N ARG A 131 8.55 -10.67 6.74
CA ARG A 131 9.55 -11.28 5.85
C ARG A 131 10.98 -11.07 6.34
N LEU A 132 11.35 -9.85 6.71
CA LEU A 132 12.70 -9.52 7.19
C LEU A 132 13.03 -10.19 8.54
N ALA A 133 12.01 -10.44 9.37
CA ALA A 133 12.14 -11.14 10.64
C ALA A 133 12.10 -12.67 10.50
N GLY A 134 11.74 -13.21 9.32
CA GLY A 134 11.51 -14.65 9.14
C GLY A 134 10.22 -15.14 9.81
N VAL A 135 9.25 -14.25 10.02
CA VAL A 135 7.96 -14.55 10.64
C VAL A 135 6.87 -14.48 9.58
N ALA A 136 6.13 -15.59 9.41
CA ALA A 136 4.94 -15.61 8.57
C ALA A 136 3.81 -14.93 9.33
N LEU A 137 3.32 -13.81 8.82
CA LEU A 137 2.08 -13.23 9.32
C LEU A 137 0.91 -14.05 8.78
N ARG A 138 0.49 -15.05 9.56
CA ARG A 138 -0.60 -15.99 9.20
C ARG A 138 -1.99 -15.35 9.35
N ASP A 139 -2.09 -14.29 10.13
CA ASP A 139 -3.36 -13.62 10.50
C ASP A 139 -3.46 -12.17 9.98
N LEU A 140 -2.76 -11.83 8.88
CA LEU A 140 -3.08 -10.60 8.14
C LEU A 140 -4.53 -10.68 7.66
N PRO A 141 -5.25 -9.54 7.50
CA PRO A 141 -6.68 -9.53 7.17
C PRO A 141 -6.99 -10.56 6.10
N ALA A 142 -7.80 -11.55 6.50
CA ALA A 142 -8.03 -12.75 5.73
C ALA A 142 -8.65 -12.38 4.38
N GLY A 143 -7.84 -12.42 3.32
CA GLY A 143 -8.30 -12.08 1.97
C GLY A 143 -7.23 -11.49 1.08
N ALA A 144 -6.39 -10.61 1.63
CA ALA A 144 -5.40 -9.85 0.87
C ALA A 144 -4.51 -10.78 0.03
N ARG A 145 -4.47 -10.58 -1.29
CA ARG A 145 -3.63 -11.36 -2.22
C ARG A 145 -2.15 -11.33 -1.80
N LEU A 146 -1.69 -10.23 -1.19
CA LEU A 146 -0.35 -10.11 -0.62
C LEU A 146 -0.11 -11.08 0.55
N ALA A 147 -1.10 -11.29 1.43
CA ALA A 147 -0.97 -12.22 2.55
C ALA A 147 -0.81 -13.66 2.06
N LYS A 148 -1.51 -14.04 0.97
CA LYS A 148 -1.37 -15.36 0.33
C LYS A 148 -0.02 -15.56 -0.36
N ALA A 149 0.60 -14.48 -0.83
CA ALA A 149 1.95 -14.50 -1.39
C ALA A 149 3.06 -14.64 -0.33
N CYS A 150 2.71 -14.60 0.96
CA CYS A 150 3.62 -14.79 2.08
C CYS A 150 3.97 -16.28 2.29
N ARG A 151 4.67 -16.87 1.32
CA ARG A 151 5.47 -18.08 1.57
C ARG A 151 6.85 -17.61 2.00
N ILE A 152 7.26 -17.90 3.24
CA ILE A 152 8.65 -17.68 3.66
C ILE A 152 9.50 -18.61 2.77
N PRO A 153 10.48 -18.09 2.01
CA PRO A 153 11.44 -18.97 1.35
C PRO A 153 12.19 -19.75 2.44
N ALA A 154 12.21 -21.09 2.30
CA ALA A 154 12.91 -21.99 3.22
C ALA A 154 14.39 -21.65 3.35
#